data_AF-A0A158GV74-F1
#
_entry.id   AF-A0A158GV74-F1
#
_cell.length_a   1.000
_cell.length_b   1.000
_cell.length_c   1.000
_cell.angle_alpha   90.00
_cell.angle_beta   90.00
_cell.angle_gamma   90.00
#
_symmetry.space_group_name_H-M   'P 1'
#
loop_
_entity.id
_entity.type
_entity.pdbx_description
1 polymer ?
#
loop_
_entity_poly.entity_id
_entity_poly.type
_entity_poly.pdbx_seq_one_letter_code
_entity_poly.pdbx_strand_id
1 'polypeptide(L)'
;MSFEAGEVAMWRLVQRYTGQVGYQRGVKSEGLSANPPVIDCSGWTALLLTQAMQAENEAAGREVFGADDMLALQTWSDRILHEIETRTGFILEACKITAASLPRCAAIGLKMGEPAWAANHPRPRGITHIVQVVRRPDDDAPFVSESFGSSSQPGISLTPLAEWLALAQPRIRADEMWAVDPFRMAGKLAD
;
A
#
# COMPACT_ATOMS: atom_id res chain seq x y z
N MET A 1 -19.69 -2.79 1.29
CA MET A 1 -19.52 -1.33 1.29
C MET A 1 -18.47 -1.05 0.22
N SER A 2 -18.82 -0.33 -0.84
CA SER A 2 -17.83 0.17 -1.79
C SER A 2 -17.23 1.45 -1.21
N PHE A 3 -15.93 1.63 -1.32
CA PHE A 3 -15.22 2.84 -0.89
C PHE A 3 -14.81 3.61 -2.15
N GLU A 4 -15.83 4.05 -2.89
CA GLU A 4 -15.68 4.63 -4.23
C GLU A 4 -14.89 5.95 -4.21
N ALA A 5 -15.11 6.81 -3.21
CA ALA A 5 -14.41 8.09 -3.10
C ALA A 5 -12.92 7.86 -2.85
N GLY A 6 -12.59 6.89 -1.98
CA GLY A 6 -11.23 6.50 -1.66
C GLY A 6 -10.51 5.83 -2.83
N GLU A 7 -11.21 4.95 -3.56
CA GLU A 7 -10.69 4.34 -4.78
C GLU A 7 -10.39 5.37 -5.87
N VAL A 8 -11.30 6.32 -6.10
CA VAL A 8 -11.09 7.42 -7.04
C VAL A 8 -9.93 8.31 -6.61
N ALA A 9 -9.78 8.59 -5.31
CA ALA A 9 -8.68 9.38 -4.78
C ALA A 9 -7.32 8.70 -5.01
N MET A 10 -7.21 7.41 -4.70
CA MET A 10 -6.00 6.62 -5.01
C MET A 10 -5.72 6.61 -6.52
N TRP A 11 -6.75 6.39 -7.33
CA TRP A 11 -6.58 6.33 -8.78
C TRP A 11 -6.04 7.64 -9.37
N ARG A 12 -6.54 8.79 -8.91
CA ARG A 12 -6.04 10.11 -9.34
C ARG A 12 -4.56 10.31 -9.00
N LEU A 13 -4.13 9.83 -7.83
CA LEU A 13 -2.73 9.91 -7.42
C LEU A 13 -1.84 9.01 -8.29
N VAL A 14 -2.22 7.75 -8.52
CA VAL A 14 -1.43 6.85 -9.38
C VAL A 14 -1.35 7.38 -10.81
N GLN A 15 -2.43 7.94 -11.37
CA GLN A 15 -2.41 8.57 -12.69
C GLN A 15 -1.47 9.77 -12.75
N ARG A 16 -1.41 10.57 -11.69
CA ARG A 16 -0.57 11.77 -11.63
C ARG A 16 0.92 11.45 -11.53
N TYR A 17 1.29 10.42 -10.77
CA TYR A 17 2.68 10.22 -10.34
C TYR A 17 3.39 9.02 -10.98
N THR A 18 2.65 8.07 -11.58
CA THR A 18 3.27 6.92 -12.26
C THR A 18 4.19 7.38 -13.39
N GLY A 19 5.43 6.89 -13.37
CA GLY A 19 6.45 7.25 -14.36
C GLY A 19 7.00 8.69 -14.26
N GLN A 20 6.58 9.47 -13.26
CA GLN A 20 7.02 10.87 -13.07
C GLN A 20 7.85 11.07 -11.80
N VAL A 21 7.83 10.10 -10.87
CA VAL A 21 8.44 10.19 -9.55
C VAL A 21 9.47 9.07 -9.40
N GLY A 22 10.67 9.41 -8.94
CA GLY A 22 11.74 8.45 -8.66
C GLY A 22 11.62 7.82 -7.27
N TYR A 23 12.48 6.84 -6.99
CA TYR A 23 12.57 6.22 -5.67
C TYR A 23 13.71 6.82 -4.85
N GLN A 24 13.43 7.20 -3.60
CA GLN A 24 14.48 7.50 -2.62
C GLN A 24 14.08 6.94 -1.26
N ARG A 25 14.83 5.94 -0.78
CA ARG A 25 14.58 5.29 0.52
C ARG A 25 14.55 6.31 1.65
N GLY A 26 13.51 6.22 2.49
CA GLY A 26 13.33 7.08 3.66
C GLY A 26 12.59 8.38 3.38
N VAL A 27 12.35 8.74 2.11
CA VAL A 27 11.60 9.94 1.74
C VAL A 27 10.11 9.63 1.67
N LYS A 28 9.28 10.43 2.35
CA LYS A 28 7.82 10.28 2.35
C LYS A 28 7.18 11.29 1.39
N SER A 29 5.91 11.65 1.62
CA SER A 29 5.13 12.47 0.70
C SER A 29 5.73 13.86 0.43
N GLU A 30 6.51 14.41 1.35
CA GLU A 30 7.22 15.68 1.17
C GLU A 30 8.20 15.66 -0.01
N GLY A 31 8.73 14.47 -0.37
CA GLY A 31 9.62 14.31 -1.52
C GLY A 31 8.96 14.51 -2.87
N LEU A 32 7.62 14.50 -2.93
CA LEU A 32 6.87 14.81 -4.16
C LEU A 32 7.00 16.29 -4.58
N SER A 33 7.44 17.15 -3.65
CA SER A 33 7.71 18.58 -3.92
C SER A 33 9.16 18.85 -4.34
N ALA A 34 10.03 17.83 -4.33
CA ALA A 34 11.42 17.96 -4.75
C ALA A 34 11.54 18.03 -6.29
N ASN A 35 12.70 18.45 -6.79
CA ASN A 35 13.03 18.42 -8.21
C ASN A 35 14.38 17.72 -8.44
N PRO A 36 14.41 16.47 -8.95
CA PRO A 36 13.26 15.66 -9.34
C PRO A 36 12.45 15.12 -8.13
N PRO A 37 11.15 14.83 -8.28
CA PRO A 37 10.33 14.30 -7.20
C PRO A 37 10.70 12.85 -6.89
N VAL A 38 10.71 12.49 -5.60
CA VAL A 38 11.07 11.14 -5.13
C VAL A 38 10.21 10.71 -3.95
N ILE A 39 9.98 9.40 -3.80
CA ILE A 39 9.28 8.82 -2.65
C ILE A 39 9.65 7.35 -2.44
N ASP A 40 9.66 6.87 -1.20
CA ASP A 40 9.84 5.45 -0.89
C ASP A 40 8.53 4.65 -0.93
N CYS A 41 8.63 3.32 -0.86
CA CYS A 41 7.49 2.40 -0.95
C CYS A 41 6.42 2.63 0.13
N SER A 42 6.87 2.82 1.37
CA SER A 42 5.99 3.07 2.50
C SER A 42 5.36 4.45 2.48
N GLY A 43 6.08 5.49 2.06
CA GLY A 43 5.56 6.84 1.88
C GLY A 43 4.50 6.88 0.79
N TRP A 44 4.71 6.15 -0.31
CA TRP A 44 3.71 6.04 -1.36
C TRP A 44 2.43 5.34 -0.90
N THR A 45 2.57 4.19 -0.23
CA THR A 45 1.41 3.44 0.29
C THR A 45 0.66 4.24 1.36
N ALA A 46 1.38 4.91 2.27
CA ALA A 46 0.79 5.76 3.30
C ALA A 46 0.01 6.92 2.68
N LEU A 47 0.56 7.60 1.66
CA LEU A 47 -0.11 8.69 0.96
C LEU A 47 -1.40 8.20 0.27
N LEU A 48 -1.35 7.08 -0.44
CA LEU A 48 -2.54 6.52 -1.11
C LEU A 48 -3.65 6.24 -0.09
N LEU A 49 -3.32 5.55 1.01
CA LEU A 49 -4.30 5.15 2.02
C LEU A 49 -4.90 6.33 2.78
N THR A 50 -4.09 7.30 3.22
CA THR A 50 -4.62 8.44 3.98
C THR A 50 -5.48 9.35 3.10
N GLN A 51 -5.10 9.55 1.84
CA GLN A 51 -5.93 10.31 0.89
C GLN A 51 -7.24 9.58 0.58
N ALA A 52 -7.21 8.25 0.52
CA ALA A 52 -8.43 7.46 0.34
C ALA A 52 -9.38 7.57 1.54
N MET A 53 -8.86 7.40 2.76
CA MET A 53 -9.63 7.49 4.00
C MET A 53 -10.23 8.89 4.18
N GLN A 54 -9.45 9.93 3.88
CA GLN A 54 -9.92 11.31 3.91
C GLN A 54 -11.04 11.57 2.90
N ALA A 55 -10.90 11.08 1.66
CA ALA A 55 -11.94 11.20 0.64
C ALA A 55 -13.24 10.49 1.04
N GLU A 56 -13.15 9.35 1.72
CA GLU A 56 -14.32 8.65 2.27
C GLU A 56 -14.99 9.41 3.41
N ASN A 57 -14.21 9.99 4.32
CA ASN A 57 -14.75 10.85 5.38
C ASN A 57 -15.48 12.08 4.79
N GLU A 58 -14.88 12.71 3.78
CA GLU A 58 -15.46 13.87 3.07
C GLU A 58 -16.75 13.49 2.35
N ALA A 59 -16.77 12.38 1.61
CA ALA A 59 -17.95 11.89 0.90
C ALA A 59 -19.08 11.50 1.86
N ALA A 60 -18.74 10.93 3.03
CA ALA A 60 -19.71 10.55 4.05
C ALA A 60 -20.22 11.74 4.88
N GLY A 61 -19.55 12.90 4.84
CA GLY A 61 -19.85 14.06 5.69
C GLY A 61 -19.65 13.80 7.19
N ARG A 62 -18.91 12.75 7.55
CA ARG A 62 -18.64 12.32 8.93
C ARG A 62 -17.35 11.51 9.00
N GLU A 63 -16.87 11.28 10.22
CA GLU A 63 -15.74 10.37 10.43
C GLU A 63 -16.17 8.91 10.18
N VAL A 64 -15.54 8.27 9.20
CA VAL A 64 -15.61 6.84 8.88
C VAL A 64 -14.31 6.15 9.31
N PHE A 65 -13.19 6.83 9.05
CA PHE A 65 -11.83 6.48 9.47
C PHE A 65 -11.32 7.54 10.44
N GLY A 66 -10.80 7.11 11.59
CA GLY A 66 -10.30 8.04 12.60
C GLY A 66 -8.99 8.72 12.20
N ALA A 67 -8.74 9.91 12.76
CA ALA A 67 -7.44 10.59 12.59
C ALA A 67 -6.26 9.70 13.04
N ASP A 68 -6.43 8.93 14.12
CA ASP A 68 -5.43 8.01 14.63
C ASP A 68 -5.15 6.83 13.68
N ASP A 69 -6.16 6.37 12.92
CA ASP A 69 -5.95 5.34 11.89
C ASP A 69 -5.05 5.89 10.78
N MET A 70 -5.32 7.10 10.30
CA MET A 70 -4.53 7.73 9.25
C MET A 70 -3.10 8.06 9.71
N LEU A 71 -2.93 8.51 10.96
CA LEU A 71 -1.63 8.81 11.54
C LEU A 71 -0.77 7.54 11.69
N ALA A 72 -1.37 6.41 12.08
CA ALA A 72 -0.66 5.14 12.25
C ALA A 72 -0.01 4.62 10.96
N LEU A 73 -0.50 5.05 9.79
CA LEU A 73 0.05 4.68 8.48
C LEU A 73 1.32 5.47 8.11
N GLN A 74 1.65 6.55 8.81
CA GLN A 74 2.82 7.40 8.52
C GLN A 74 4.11 6.79 9.09
N THR A 75 4.48 5.61 8.60
CA THR A 75 5.57 4.79 9.16
C THR A 75 6.24 3.91 8.09
N TRP A 76 6.99 2.90 8.51
CA TRP A 76 7.69 1.96 7.64
C TRP A 76 6.80 0.80 7.19
N SER A 77 7.15 0.17 6.06
CA SER A 77 6.39 -0.91 5.39
C SER A 77 5.86 -2.00 6.32
N ASP A 78 6.72 -2.54 7.17
CA ASP A 78 6.39 -3.57 8.16
C ASP A 78 5.42 -3.07 9.22
N ARG A 79 5.61 -1.82 9.69
CA ARG A 79 4.77 -1.23 10.71
C ARG A 79 3.39 -0.84 10.14
N ILE A 80 3.30 -0.37 8.90
CA ILE A 80 2.02 -0.14 8.21
C ILE A 80 1.19 -1.43 8.20
N LEU A 81 1.79 -2.54 7.74
CA LEU A 81 1.14 -3.85 7.73
C LEU A 81 0.68 -4.27 9.14
N HIS A 82 1.55 -4.11 10.13
CA HIS A 82 1.25 -4.46 11.52
C HIS A 82 0.13 -3.60 12.13
N GLU A 83 0.09 -2.30 11.88
CA GLU A 83 -0.96 -1.40 12.36
C GLU A 83 -2.32 -1.79 11.75
N ILE A 84 -2.36 -2.02 10.43
CA ILE A 84 -3.59 -2.44 9.77
C ILE A 84 -4.03 -3.81 10.27
N GLU A 85 -3.13 -4.79 10.40
CA GLU A 85 -3.46 -6.11 10.95
C GLU A 85 -4.00 -6.00 12.37
N THR A 86 -3.33 -5.27 13.25
CA THR A 86 -3.73 -5.10 14.66
C THR A 86 -5.10 -4.46 14.76
N ARG A 87 -5.36 -3.42 13.95
CA ARG A 87 -6.64 -2.72 13.94
C ARG A 87 -7.71 -3.58 13.27
N THR A 88 -7.44 -4.29 12.20
CA THR A 88 -8.49 -4.99 11.44
C THR A 88 -8.71 -6.43 11.86
N GLY A 89 -7.76 -7.03 12.59
CA GLY A 89 -7.72 -8.47 12.86
C GLY A 89 -7.58 -9.33 11.61
N PHE A 90 -7.24 -8.73 10.46
CA PHE A 90 -7.25 -9.39 9.16
C PHE A 90 -5.85 -9.43 8.53
N ILE A 91 -5.44 -10.63 8.13
CA ILE A 91 -4.23 -10.88 7.34
C ILE A 91 -4.42 -12.12 6.46
N LEU A 92 -3.92 -12.05 5.23
CA LEU A 92 -3.71 -13.19 4.35
C LEU A 92 -2.22 -13.45 4.23
N GLU A 93 -1.85 -14.71 4.22
CA GLU A 93 -0.46 -15.15 4.16
C GLU A 93 -0.20 -15.93 2.86
N ALA A 94 0.86 -15.56 2.16
CA ALA A 94 1.48 -16.32 1.08
C ALA A 94 0.47 -16.97 0.12
N CYS A 95 0.32 -18.30 0.15
CA CYS A 95 -0.55 -19.06 -0.76
C CYS A 95 -2.04 -18.67 -0.69
N LYS A 96 -2.47 -17.99 0.37
CA LYS A 96 -3.83 -17.43 0.50
C LYS A 96 -4.01 -16.13 -0.27
N ILE A 97 -2.93 -15.53 -0.80
CA ILE A 97 -2.95 -14.31 -1.61
C ILE A 97 -3.18 -14.70 -3.07
N THR A 98 -4.44 -14.57 -3.51
CA THR A 98 -4.86 -14.86 -4.88
C THR A 98 -5.74 -13.73 -5.40
N ALA A 99 -5.92 -13.61 -6.72
CA ALA A 99 -6.81 -12.61 -7.29
C ALA A 99 -8.26 -12.71 -6.77
N ALA A 100 -8.71 -13.89 -6.34
CA ALA A 100 -10.06 -14.11 -5.82
C ALA A 100 -10.20 -13.85 -4.31
N SER A 101 -9.12 -14.00 -3.54
CA SER A 101 -9.14 -13.86 -2.08
C SER A 101 -8.68 -12.48 -1.60
N LEU A 102 -7.97 -11.73 -2.45
CA LEU A 102 -7.42 -10.43 -2.08
C LEU A 102 -8.53 -9.40 -1.81
N PRO A 103 -8.45 -8.64 -0.70
CA PRO A 103 -9.29 -7.47 -0.53
C PRO A 103 -9.15 -6.48 -1.69
N ARG A 104 -10.23 -5.77 -1.97
CA ARG A 104 -10.36 -4.86 -3.12
C ARG A 104 -9.26 -3.78 -3.17
N CYS A 105 -8.88 -3.27 -1.99
CA CYS A 105 -7.86 -2.24 -1.80
C CYS A 105 -6.79 -2.72 -0.82
N ALA A 106 -6.38 -3.98 -0.94
CA ALA A 106 -5.39 -4.56 -0.03
C ALA A 106 -4.04 -3.83 -0.07
N ALA A 107 -3.40 -3.72 1.09
CA ALA A 107 -1.96 -3.42 1.17
C ALA A 107 -1.21 -4.74 1.30
N ILE A 108 -0.11 -4.91 0.56
CA ILE A 108 0.66 -6.16 0.53
C ILE A 108 2.10 -5.86 0.93
N GLY A 109 2.56 -6.47 2.02
CA GLY A 109 3.95 -6.43 2.46
C GLY A 109 4.73 -7.62 1.91
N LEU A 110 5.99 -7.37 1.51
CA LEU A 110 6.89 -8.39 0.98
C LEU A 110 8.22 -8.38 1.73
N LYS A 111 8.76 -9.57 2.01
CA LYS A 111 10.18 -9.73 2.32
C LYS A 111 10.95 -9.77 1.01
N MET A 112 11.65 -8.68 0.70
CA MET A 112 12.52 -8.58 -0.48
C MET A 112 13.97 -8.42 -0.05
N GLY A 113 14.73 -9.50 -0.25
CA GLY A 113 16.15 -9.57 0.11
C GLY A 113 16.40 -9.43 1.61
N GLU A 114 17.68 -9.36 1.97
CA GLU A 114 18.15 -9.19 3.34
C GLU A 114 19.14 -8.02 3.36
N PRO A 115 18.66 -6.78 3.29
CA PRO A 115 19.56 -5.63 3.25
C PRO A 115 20.36 -5.55 4.57
N ALA A 116 21.62 -5.12 4.50
CA ALA A 116 22.52 -5.12 5.66
C ALA A 116 21.98 -4.40 6.90
N TRP A 117 21.10 -3.40 6.72
CA TRP A 117 20.44 -2.73 7.84
C TRP A 117 19.44 -3.62 8.59
N ALA A 118 18.86 -4.64 7.95
CA ALA A 118 17.85 -5.52 8.55
C ALA A 118 18.42 -6.39 9.68
N ALA A 119 19.73 -6.64 9.68
CA ALA A 119 20.41 -7.30 10.80
C ALA A 119 20.43 -6.43 12.06
N ASN A 120 20.47 -5.11 11.91
CA ASN A 120 20.54 -4.14 13.02
C ASN A 120 19.15 -3.59 13.41
N HIS A 121 18.18 -3.69 12.51
CA HIS A 121 16.79 -3.25 12.72
C HIS A 121 15.83 -4.34 12.25
N PRO A 122 15.69 -5.44 13.03
CA PRO A 122 14.83 -6.55 12.65
C PRO A 122 13.38 -6.06 12.57
N ARG A 123 12.74 -6.34 11.43
CA ARG A 123 11.34 -5.99 11.19
C ARG A 123 10.46 -7.22 11.41
N PRO A 124 9.22 -7.05 11.92
CA PRO A 124 8.23 -8.11 11.92
C PRO A 124 8.14 -8.75 10.53
N ARG A 125 8.26 -10.08 10.49
CA ARG A 125 8.20 -10.90 9.25
C ARG A 125 9.24 -10.53 8.18
N GLY A 126 10.25 -9.72 8.52
CA GLY A 126 11.28 -9.28 7.58
C GLY A 126 10.77 -8.42 6.42
N ILE A 127 9.61 -7.77 6.55
CA ILE A 127 9.02 -6.98 5.47
C ILE A 127 9.93 -5.80 5.12
N THR A 128 10.40 -5.74 3.88
CA THR A 128 11.27 -4.67 3.37
C THR A 128 10.60 -3.83 2.29
N HIS A 129 9.47 -4.28 1.75
CA HIS A 129 8.71 -3.60 0.71
C HIS A 129 7.21 -3.67 0.96
N ILE A 130 6.46 -2.68 0.46
CA ILE A 130 5.01 -2.62 0.56
C ILE A 130 4.44 -2.05 -0.73
N VAL A 131 3.30 -2.59 -1.13
CA VAL A 131 2.55 -2.17 -2.32
C VAL A 131 1.07 -1.99 -1.98
N GLN A 132 0.36 -1.24 -2.82
CA GLN A 132 -1.05 -0.95 -2.65
C GLN A 132 -1.86 -1.42 -3.87
N VAL A 133 -2.95 -2.14 -3.61
CA VAL A 133 -3.93 -2.46 -4.66
C VAL A 133 -4.87 -1.28 -4.87
N VAL A 134 -5.01 -0.89 -6.13
CA VAL A 134 -5.86 0.21 -6.59
C VAL A 134 -6.72 -0.27 -7.75
N ARG A 135 -7.81 0.44 -8.04
CA ARG A 135 -8.71 0.10 -9.14
C ARG A 135 -8.97 1.27 -10.04
N ARG A 136 -9.05 0.99 -11.35
CA ARG A 136 -9.43 1.97 -12.34
C ARG A 136 -10.94 2.22 -12.26
N PRO A 137 -11.40 3.47 -12.06
CA PRO A 137 -12.83 3.76 -11.93
C PRO A 137 -13.66 3.40 -13.17
N ASP A 138 -13.08 3.46 -14.37
CA ASP A 138 -13.82 3.30 -15.63
C ASP A 138 -14.32 1.86 -15.87
N ASP A 139 -13.52 0.86 -15.51
CA ASP A 139 -13.78 -0.55 -15.82
C ASP A 139 -13.51 -1.51 -14.64
N ASP A 140 -13.31 -0.94 -13.47
CA ASP A 140 -13.04 -1.65 -12.23
C ASP A 140 -11.77 -2.54 -12.25
N ALA A 141 -10.87 -2.35 -13.24
CA ALA A 141 -9.70 -3.20 -13.38
C ALA A 141 -8.72 -3.03 -12.20
N PRO A 142 -8.26 -4.13 -11.56
CA PRO A 142 -7.33 -4.05 -10.43
C PRO A 142 -5.87 -3.95 -10.87
N PHE A 143 -5.15 -3.05 -10.21
CA PHE A 143 -3.72 -2.82 -10.39
C PHE A 143 -3.00 -2.83 -9.04
N VAL A 144 -1.71 -3.09 -9.08
CA VAL A 144 -0.80 -2.86 -7.97
C VAL A 144 0.01 -1.61 -8.29
N SER A 145 -0.02 -0.64 -7.38
CA SER A 145 0.87 0.50 -7.41
C SER A 145 1.93 0.37 -6.32
N GLU A 146 3.17 0.67 -6.69
CA GLU A 146 4.32 0.59 -5.80
C GLU A 146 5.35 1.65 -6.17
N SER A 147 6.19 2.05 -5.21
CA SER A 147 7.40 2.82 -5.47
C SER A 147 8.61 1.95 -5.17
N PHE A 148 9.42 1.65 -6.18
CA PHE A 148 10.55 0.74 -6.03
C PHE A 148 11.83 1.29 -6.66
N GLY A 149 12.97 1.02 -6.02
CA GLY A 149 14.28 1.39 -6.53
C GLY A 149 14.92 0.22 -7.26
N SER A 150 14.68 0.09 -8.56
CA SER A 150 15.44 -0.82 -9.43
C SER A 150 16.08 -0.06 -10.59
N SER A 151 17.12 -0.65 -11.18
CA SER A 151 17.78 -0.09 -12.36
C SER A 151 16.89 -0.05 -13.61
N SER A 152 15.81 -0.84 -13.65
CA SER A 152 14.88 -0.95 -14.79
C SER A 152 13.56 -0.19 -14.59
N GLN A 153 13.16 0.09 -13.35
CA GLN A 153 11.99 0.89 -13.00
C GLN A 153 12.31 1.77 -11.77
N PRO A 154 12.70 3.04 -11.98
CA PRO A 154 12.95 3.96 -10.88
C PRO A 154 11.64 4.62 -10.45
N GLY A 155 11.14 4.28 -9.24
CA GLY A 155 10.06 4.99 -8.58
C GLY A 155 8.67 4.40 -8.78
N ILE A 156 7.65 5.24 -9.00
CA ILE A 156 6.25 4.80 -8.98
C ILE A 156 5.88 4.06 -10.27
N SER A 157 5.40 2.83 -10.11
CA SER A 157 4.87 2.00 -11.17
C SER A 157 3.40 1.60 -10.90
N LEU A 158 2.76 1.11 -11.96
CA LEU A 158 1.39 0.61 -11.94
C LEU A 158 1.33 -0.65 -12.82
N THR A 159 1.06 -1.80 -12.21
CA THR A 159 1.07 -3.12 -12.88
C THR A 159 -0.30 -3.79 -12.73
N PRO A 160 -0.89 -4.38 -13.77
CA PRO A 160 -2.12 -5.16 -13.64
C PRO A 160 -1.98 -6.23 -12.55
N LEU A 161 -3.00 -6.41 -11.69
CA LEU A 161 -2.90 -7.30 -10.53
C LEU A 161 -2.51 -8.74 -10.91
N ALA A 162 -3.07 -9.27 -12.00
CA ALA A 162 -2.75 -10.62 -12.47
C ALA A 162 -1.28 -10.77 -12.88
N GLU A 163 -0.74 -9.78 -13.58
CA GLU A 163 0.67 -9.75 -13.97
C GLU A 163 1.58 -9.61 -12.75
N TRP A 164 1.23 -8.71 -11.82
CA TRP A 164 1.98 -8.52 -10.59
C TRP A 164 2.01 -9.78 -9.73
N LEU A 165 0.88 -10.47 -9.56
CA LEU A 165 0.80 -11.75 -8.83
C LEU A 165 1.65 -12.84 -9.50
N ALA A 166 1.76 -12.85 -10.83
CA ALA A 166 2.63 -13.76 -11.55
C ALA A 166 4.12 -13.49 -11.25
N LEU A 167 4.52 -12.20 -11.24
CA LEU A 167 5.88 -11.77 -10.87
C LEU A 167 6.20 -12.03 -9.38
N ALA A 168 5.18 -12.00 -8.52
CA ALA A 168 5.30 -12.23 -7.09
C ALA A 168 5.35 -13.72 -6.71
N GLN A 169 5.07 -14.66 -7.62
CA GLN A 169 5.04 -16.10 -7.36
C GLN A 169 6.23 -16.67 -6.57
N PRO A 170 7.50 -16.29 -6.84
CA PRO A 170 8.63 -16.79 -6.06
C PRO A 170 8.51 -16.47 -4.56
N ARG A 171 7.94 -15.30 -4.21
CA ARG A 171 7.77 -14.85 -2.82
C ARG A 171 6.57 -15.51 -2.16
N ILE A 172 5.50 -15.75 -2.92
CA ILE A 172 4.37 -16.57 -2.47
C ILE A 172 4.85 -17.98 -2.09
N ARG A 173 5.70 -18.61 -2.90
CA ARG A 173 6.24 -19.96 -2.63
C ARG A 173 7.24 -19.99 -1.46
N ALA A 174 7.86 -18.87 -1.14
CA ALA A 174 8.82 -18.73 -0.05
C ALA A 174 8.16 -18.31 1.28
N ASP A 175 6.83 -18.17 1.32
CA ASP A 175 6.09 -17.62 2.45
C ASP A 175 6.52 -16.20 2.86
N GLU A 176 6.89 -15.38 1.87
CA GLU A 176 7.48 -14.04 2.04
C GLU A 176 6.49 -12.89 1.73
N MET A 177 5.19 -13.14 1.82
CA MET A 177 4.14 -12.17 1.48
C MET A 177 2.95 -12.19 2.43
N TRP A 178 2.47 -10.98 2.76
CA TRP A 178 1.34 -10.77 3.66
C TRP A 178 0.44 -9.67 3.11
N ALA A 179 -0.88 -9.88 3.09
CA ALA A 179 -1.85 -8.90 2.64
C ALA A 179 -2.84 -8.55 3.74
N VAL A 180 -3.16 -7.27 3.89
CA VAL A 180 -4.11 -6.75 4.88
C VAL A 180 -5.19 -5.92 4.18
N ASP A 181 -6.27 -5.60 4.90
CA ASP A 181 -7.42 -4.84 4.37
C ASP A 181 -7.59 -3.52 5.12
N PRO A 182 -6.93 -2.42 4.68
CA PRO A 182 -6.98 -1.12 5.35
C PRO A 182 -8.40 -0.58 5.55
N PHE A 183 -9.31 -0.90 4.63
CA PHE A 183 -10.66 -0.35 4.63
C PHE A 183 -11.58 -1.02 5.66
N ARG A 184 -11.15 -2.12 6.29
CA ARG A 184 -11.81 -2.67 7.48
C ARG A 184 -11.64 -1.83 8.74
N MET A 185 -10.80 -0.79 8.71
CA MET A 185 -10.73 0.18 9.80
C MET A 185 -11.98 1.08 9.85
N ALA A 186 -12.75 1.12 8.75
CA ALA A 186 -14.02 1.83 8.71
C ALA A 186 -15.00 1.31 9.77
N GLY A 187 -15.59 2.20 10.57
CA GLY A 187 -16.70 1.86 11.46
C GLY A 187 -16.31 1.35 12.84
N LYS A 188 -15.06 1.54 13.28
CA LYS A 188 -14.64 1.28 14.67
C LYS A 188 -15.02 2.36 15.68
N LEU A 189 -15.70 3.42 15.25
CA LEU A 189 -16.19 4.52 16.11
C LEU A 189 -17.46 4.17 16.90
N ALA A 190 -17.77 2.88 17.03
CA ALA A 190 -18.86 2.39 17.87
C ALA A 190 -18.26 1.46 18.91
N ASP A 191 -17.71 2.04 19.97
CA ASP A 191 -17.76 1.55 21.36
C ASP A 191 -17.47 2.72 22.32
#